data_AF-A0A7C9UXH8-F1
#
_entry.id   AF-A0A7C9UXH8-F1
#
_cell.length_a   1.000
_cell.length_b   1.000
_cell.length_c   1.000
_cell.angle_alpha   90.00
_cell.angle_beta   90.00
_cell.angle_gamma   90.00
#
_symmetry.space_group_name_H-M   'P 1'
#
loop_
_entity.id
_entity.type
_entity.pdbx_description
1 polymer ?
#
loop_
_entity_poly.entity_id
_entity_poly.type
_entity_poly.pdbx_seq_one_letter_code
_entity_poly.pdbx_strand_id
1 'polypeptide(L)'
;MRMGLMAAALTMLAAPGMAAPLCDGRYDGAAQMVDAAIGKYGTLYSGGNHWHSLDNVAATLDLLRLWRGKDDVGFRMAERPVTVDMPLFGPLSYAEVVGEALDTVEADTPAPEALAQTALVLDLATALGDTPDWWRQDTPRPDSNSAALVALAAQRPLLDWLQVVLAASDAPWAMGWHLPDLQEGDRTEAFDRLRADALDRARAGHGLEWAVAAQILGRPGAAEDAELRAQAAEWRDKVQDCSASPAEYAAFAVASTASAAERVDPALLPTRTALWVNRNIAMTMVAKGEPGGLAALGHADHRFAPWLAVARTYAASSLTEIEELHRNRPVNNKSLRALNVLPAAGLQRLALSDAFRGNDRVALLRAAFTRQMALGNTKDAKRLLNALRRVDPQAYIPALEHRLPEEVAMALAAARLPGLTTLVSSTNPEDFEYDTGISLYENRYRLELPAEFASGAAVQGDLETWLLLPQRWYRFRAMHGMTWDALDRLNGRGRYSWRVTIAPTPALFAEDSPFGLARLADFAELKRLRGDNGVVRRISETLLPWAEAESSNAVKRLFLHPDLTAEALYRVVRLARHADPEMDDVTPLARRAFVLLHRRFPHSEWTRRARTWRGPLETDCGCRN
;
A
#
# COMPACT_ATOMS: atom_id res chain seq x y z
N MET A 1 19.06 47.47 37.72
CA MET A 1 19.34 46.02 37.89
C MET A 1 18.81 45.30 36.68
N ARG A 2 19.68 44.52 36.03
CA ARG A 2 19.43 43.74 34.81
C ARG A 2 18.77 42.38 35.12
N MET A 3 18.27 41.75 34.05
CA MET A 3 17.88 40.33 33.85
C MET A 3 16.42 39.97 34.20
N GLY A 4 15.60 39.41 33.32
CA GLY A 4 15.85 38.91 31.96
C GLY A 4 14.57 38.65 31.16
N LEU A 5 14.61 39.06 29.89
CA LEU A 5 13.81 38.56 28.77
C LEU A 5 14.35 37.20 28.32
N MET A 6 13.48 36.25 27.95
CA MET A 6 13.49 35.55 26.64
C MET A 6 12.60 34.30 26.70
N ALA A 7 11.48 34.32 25.97
CA ALA A 7 10.89 33.14 25.30
C ALA A 7 9.64 33.59 24.52
N ALA A 8 9.84 34.33 23.42
CA ALA A 8 8.80 34.61 22.45
C ALA A 8 9.45 34.88 21.08
N ALA A 9 9.88 33.82 20.40
CA ALA A 9 10.16 33.84 18.96
C ALA A 9 10.27 32.40 18.43
N LEU A 10 9.76 32.17 17.21
CA LEU A 10 9.74 30.95 16.39
C LEU A 10 8.44 30.12 16.37
N THR A 11 7.34 30.77 16.03
CA THR A 11 6.37 30.21 15.09
C THR A 11 6.73 30.69 13.68
N MET A 12 7.64 29.99 13.00
CA MET A 12 7.76 30.13 11.54
C MET A 12 6.55 29.46 10.91
N LEU A 13 5.64 30.30 10.39
CA LEU A 13 4.66 29.92 9.39
C LEU A 13 5.43 29.43 8.16
N ALA A 14 5.46 28.11 7.95
CA ALA A 14 5.91 27.52 6.70
C ALA A 14 4.87 27.87 5.61
N ALA A 15 5.09 28.99 4.94
CA ALA A 15 4.63 29.12 3.57
C ALA A 15 5.30 27.98 2.75
N PRO A 16 4.64 27.40 1.73
CA PRO A 16 5.35 26.65 0.72
C PRO A 16 6.23 27.65 -0.04
N GLY A 17 7.40 27.94 0.53
CA GLY A 17 8.45 28.63 -0.18
C GLY A 17 8.77 27.76 -1.37
N MET A 18 8.55 28.29 -2.58
CA MET A 18 9.19 27.75 -3.77
C MET A 18 10.67 27.71 -3.42
N ALA A 19 11.19 26.50 -3.16
CA ALA A 19 12.61 26.32 -2.91
C ALA A 19 13.34 26.96 -4.09
N ALA A 20 14.35 27.78 -3.82
CA ALA A 20 15.17 28.34 -4.89
C ALA A 20 15.64 27.18 -5.78
N PRO A 21 15.55 27.31 -7.11
CA PRO A 21 15.95 26.23 -8.00
C PRO A 21 17.41 25.88 -7.75
N LEU A 22 17.69 24.58 -7.68
CA LEU A 22 19.03 24.07 -7.38
C LEU A 22 20.03 24.61 -8.42
N CYS A 23 21.14 25.19 -7.94
CA CYS A 23 22.19 25.76 -8.78
C CYS A 23 21.65 26.72 -9.87
N ASP A 24 20.76 27.63 -9.47
CA ASP A 24 20.13 28.65 -10.33
C ASP A 24 19.34 28.05 -11.52
N GLY A 25 18.80 26.85 -11.36
CA GLY A 25 17.99 26.17 -12.39
C GLY A 25 18.79 25.51 -13.50
N ARG A 26 20.12 25.43 -13.37
CA ARG A 26 21.01 24.78 -14.35
C ARG A 26 20.58 23.36 -14.71
N TYR A 27 19.94 22.65 -13.77
CA TYR A 27 19.60 21.25 -13.90
C TYR A 27 18.14 20.97 -14.26
N ASP A 28 17.31 22.00 -14.48
CA ASP A 28 15.86 21.84 -14.62
C ASP A 28 15.45 20.91 -15.78
N GLY A 29 16.11 21.03 -16.94
CA GLY A 29 15.83 20.16 -18.08
C GLY A 29 16.16 18.69 -17.80
N ALA A 30 17.33 18.43 -17.22
CA ALA A 30 17.73 17.08 -16.83
C ALA A 30 16.82 16.52 -15.72
N ALA A 31 16.42 17.35 -14.75
CA ALA A 31 15.51 16.97 -13.67
C ALA A 31 14.14 16.52 -14.22
N GLN A 32 13.61 17.21 -15.23
CA GLN A 32 12.37 16.83 -15.90
C GLN A 32 12.50 15.49 -16.62
N MET A 33 13.61 15.23 -17.31
CA MET A 33 13.86 13.94 -17.97
C MET A 33 13.94 12.79 -16.96
N VAL A 34 14.66 12.99 -15.86
CA VAL A 34 14.80 11.99 -14.79
C VAL A 34 13.43 11.71 -14.15
N ASP A 35 12.68 12.74 -13.78
CA ASP A 35 11.34 12.56 -13.20
C ASP A 35 10.36 11.91 -14.19
N ALA A 36 10.50 12.14 -15.50
CA ALA A 36 9.69 11.47 -16.52
C ALA A 36 10.05 9.99 -16.65
N ALA A 37 11.33 9.62 -16.57
CA ALA A 37 11.76 8.23 -16.66
C ALA A 37 11.41 7.41 -15.40
N ILE A 38 11.74 7.95 -14.23
CA ILE A 38 11.58 7.29 -12.93
C ILE A 38 10.14 7.39 -12.41
N GLY A 39 9.42 8.44 -12.79
CA GLY A 39 8.16 8.82 -12.16
C GLY A 39 7.07 7.74 -12.17
N LYS A 40 7.05 6.86 -13.18
CA LYS A 40 6.04 5.80 -13.29
C LYS A 40 6.42 4.49 -12.59
N TYR A 41 7.65 4.02 -12.72
CA TYR A 41 8.04 2.68 -12.25
C TYR A 41 9.12 2.68 -11.16
N GLY A 42 9.70 3.84 -10.83
CA GLY A 42 10.83 3.93 -9.92
C GLY A 42 12.16 3.45 -10.50
N THR A 43 12.20 3.18 -11.80
CA THR A 43 13.37 2.65 -12.52
C THR A 43 13.70 3.53 -13.71
N LEU A 44 14.95 3.50 -14.17
CA LEU A 44 15.36 4.20 -15.39
C LEU A 44 14.54 3.76 -16.62
N TYR A 45 14.18 2.48 -16.72
CA TYR A 45 13.35 1.96 -17.79
C TYR A 45 11.90 2.45 -17.65
N SER A 46 11.44 3.29 -18.57
CA SER A 46 10.14 3.96 -18.51
C SER A 46 9.01 3.27 -19.29
N GLY A 47 9.28 2.15 -19.96
CA GLY A 47 8.31 1.40 -20.77
C GLY A 47 7.78 0.12 -20.12
N GLY A 48 6.87 -0.57 -20.82
CA GLY A 48 6.63 -1.99 -20.59
C GLY A 48 5.32 -2.43 -19.93
N ASN A 49 4.43 -1.55 -19.46
CA ASN A 49 3.06 -1.99 -19.17
C ASN A 49 2.27 -1.96 -20.48
N HIS A 50 1.90 -3.14 -20.99
CA HIS A 50 1.09 -3.32 -22.20
C HIS A 50 -0.24 -4.02 -21.92
N TRP A 51 -0.58 -4.21 -20.65
CA TRP A 51 -1.77 -4.94 -20.23
C TRP A 51 -3.05 -4.09 -20.32
N HIS A 52 -2.96 -2.79 -20.05
CA HIS A 52 -4.09 -1.85 -20.09
C HIS A 52 -3.89 -0.63 -21.00
N SER A 53 -2.64 -0.27 -21.30
CA SER A 53 -2.25 0.83 -22.19
C SER A 53 -0.96 0.46 -22.91
N LEU A 54 -0.68 0.98 -24.09
CA LEU A 54 0.63 0.78 -24.73
C LEU A 54 1.64 1.80 -24.21
N ASP A 55 2.47 1.43 -23.23
CA ASP A 55 3.59 2.28 -22.79
C ASP A 55 4.79 2.29 -23.76
N ASN A 56 5.79 3.12 -23.45
CA ASN A 56 6.98 3.28 -24.28
C ASN A 56 8.22 3.74 -23.47
N VAL A 57 9.41 3.65 -24.08
CA VAL A 57 10.70 4.00 -23.43
C VAL A 57 11.13 5.46 -23.64
N ALA A 58 10.22 6.36 -24.03
CA ALA A 58 10.56 7.70 -24.53
C ALA A 58 11.49 8.51 -23.60
N ALA A 59 11.15 8.63 -22.31
CA ALA A 59 11.99 9.36 -21.34
C ALA A 59 13.33 8.67 -21.07
N THR A 60 13.39 7.33 -21.21
CA THR A 60 14.65 6.57 -21.14
C THR A 60 15.59 6.96 -22.29
N LEU A 61 15.03 7.18 -23.48
CA LEU A 61 15.80 7.57 -24.68
C LEU A 61 16.31 9.01 -24.60
N ASP A 62 15.52 9.95 -24.05
CA ASP A 62 15.97 11.32 -23.81
C ASP A 62 17.20 11.34 -22.87
N LEU A 63 17.19 10.54 -21.79
CA LEU A 63 18.32 10.42 -20.88
C LEU A 63 19.56 9.79 -21.53
N LEU A 64 19.36 8.75 -22.34
CA LEU A 64 20.45 8.15 -23.11
C LEU A 64 21.12 9.17 -24.03
N ARG A 65 20.31 9.97 -24.75
CA ARG A 65 20.83 11.03 -25.62
C ARG A 65 21.61 12.07 -24.84
N LEU A 66 21.09 12.51 -23.69
CA LEU A 66 21.76 13.45 -22.80
C LEU A 66 23.14 12.92 -22.36
N TRP A 67 23.25 11.65 -21.97
CA TRP A 67 24.52 11.04 -21.56
C TRP A 67 25.52 10.86 -22.71
N ARG A 68 25.02 10.76 -23.94
CA ARG A 68 25.83 10.75 -25.17
C ARG A 68 26.14 12.15 -25.71
N GLY A 69 25.77 13.21 -24.98
CA GLY A 69 26.03 14.59 -25.39
C GLY A 69 25.18 15.06 -26.59
N LYS A 70 24.04 14.42 -26.84
CA LYS A 70 23.09 14.81 -27.88
C LYS A 70 21.98 15.71 -27.32
N ASP A 71 21.39 16.50 -28.20
CA ASP A 71 20.31 17.42 -27.86
C ASP A 71 19.04 16.69 -27.40
N ASP A 72 18.30 17.36 -26.51
CA ASP A 72 16.93 17.00 -26.12
C ASP A 72 15.97 17.23 -27.28
N VAL A 73 15.55 16.13 -27.92
CA VAL A 73 14.60 16.15 -29.03
C VAL A 73 13.16 15.94 -28.56
N GLY A 74 12.96 15.72 -27.25
CA GLY A 74 11.65 15.61 -26.64
C GLY A 74 10.90 14.32 -26.95
N PHE A 75 11.57 13.15 -26.94
CA PHE A 75 10.87 11.86 -27.08
C PHE A 75 9.72 11.76 -26.08
N ARG A 76 9.93 12.19 -24.82
CA ARG A 76 8.91 12.16 -23.76
C ARG A 76 7.68 13.03 -24.03
N MET A 77 7.80 14.03 -24.91
CA MET A 77 6.73 14.98 -25.26
C MET A 77 6.00 14.59 -26.55
N ALA A 78 6.50 13.59 -27.28
CA ALA A 78 5.93 13.19 -28.56
C ALA A 78 4.54 12.58 -28.36
N GLU A 79 3.55 13.12 -29.08
CA GLU A 79 2.18 12.61 -29.02
C GLU A 79 2.08 11.23 -29.64
N ARG A 80 1.36 10.32 -28.98
CA ARG A 80 1.14 8.98 -29.50
C ARG A 80 0.24 9.05 -30.74
N PRO A 81 0.55 8.29 -31.82
CA PRO A 81 -0.37 8.15 -32.94
C PRO A 81 -1.73 7.64 -32.45
N VAL A 82 -2.82 8.26 -32.91
CA VAL A 82 -4.20 7.90 -32.54
C VAL A 82 -4.55 6.47 -33.00
N THR A 83 -3.85 5.96 -34.01
CA THR A 83 -3.99 4.61 -34.56
C THR A 83 -2.64 3.90 -34.51
N VAL A 84 -2.52 2.91 -33.64
CA VAL A 84 -1.42 1.94 -33.69
C VAL A 84 -1.97 0.68 -34.34
N ASP A 85 -1.67 0.47 -35.62
CA ASP A 85 -1.98 -0.80 -36.28
C ASP A 85 -1.06 -1.88 -35.70
N MET A 86 -1.64 -2.82 -34.94
CA MET A 86 -0.96 -4.02 -34.44
C MET A 86 -1.17 -5.15 -35.47
N PRO A 87 -0.13 -5.86 -35.95
CA PRO A 87 1.14 -6.12 -35.28
C PRO A 87 2.34 -5.36 -35.87
N LEU A 88 3.13 -4.73 -35.01
CA LEU A 88 4.32 -3.93 -35.37
C LEU A 88 5.49 -4.75 -35.94
N PHE A 89 5.51 -6.06 -35.69
CA PHE A 89 6.58 -6.95 -36.16
C PHE A 89 5.96 -8.13 -36.91
N GLY A 90 6.10 -8.15 -38.23
CA GLY A 90 5.93 -9.36 -39.01
C GLY A 90 7.12 -10.31 -38.76
N PRO A 91 7.02 -11.61 -39.11
CA PRO A 91 8.07 -12.60 -38.86
C PRO A 91 9.45 -12.27 -39.47
N LEU A 92 9.51 -11.34 -40.43
CA LEU A 92 10.71 -10.98 -41.18
C LEU A 92 11.11 -9.51 -41.07
N SER A 93 10.27 -8.63 -40.49
CA SER A 93 10.50 -7.18 -40.48
C SER A 93 11.12 -6.66 -39.18
N TYR A 94 11.25 -7.50 -38.16
CA TYR A 94 11.74 -7.09 -36.84
C TYR A 94 13.08 -6.37 -36.92
N ALA A 95 14.07 -6.98 -37.59
CA ALA A 95 15.43 -6.44 -37.62
C ALA A 95 15.51 -5.08 -38.34
N GLU A 96 14.74 -4.92 -39.41
CA GLU A 96 14.65 -3.68 -40.20
C GLU A 96 13.97 -2.57 -39.38
N VAL A 97 12.77 -2.83 -38.86
CA VAL A 97 11.98 -1.85 -38.10
C VAL A 97 12.71 -1.41 -36.83
N VAL A 98 13.34 -2.34 -36.11
CA VAL A 98 14.15 -2.00 -34.93
C VAL A 98 15.41 -1.26 -35.34
N GLY A 99 16.08 -1.65 -36.43
CA GLY A 99 17.24 -0.94 -36.97
C GLY A 99 16.94 0.53 -37.28
N GLU A 100 15.86 0.81 -37.99
CA GLU A 100 15.41 2.17 -38.31
C GLU A 100 15.09 2.99 -37.05
N ALA A 101 14.45 2.37 -36.06
CA ALA A 101 14.17 3.00 -34.78
C ALA A 101 15.46 3.37 -34.04
N LEU A 102 16.47 2.48 -34.03
CA LEU A 102 17.78 2.77 -33.45
C LEU A 102 18.49 3.92 -34.17
N ASP A 103 18.45 3.93 -35.51
CA ASP A 103 19.04 4.99 -36.34
C ASP A 103 18.36 6.34 -36.05
N THR A 104 17.05 6.35 -35.82
CA THR A 104 16.29 7.54 -35.43
C THR A 104 16.76 8.08 -34.07
N VAL A 105 16.99 7.22 -33.07
CA VAL A 105 17.51 7.67 -31.76
C VAL A 105 18.94 8.21 -31.88
N GLU A 106 19.75 7.68 -32.80
CA GLU A 106 21.14 8.08 -32.99
C GLU A 106 21.30 9.31 -33.91
N ALA A 107 20.29 9.67 -34.71
CA ALA A 107 20.31 10.87 -35.54
C ALA A 107 20.49 12.15 -34.70
N ASP A 108 21.24 13.13 -35.21
CA ASP A 108 21.41 14.40 -34.50
C ASP A 108 20.08 15.17 -34.43
N THR A 109 19.35 15.20 -35.55
CA THR A 109 18.04 15.84 -35.68
C THR A 109 16.99 14.85 -36.21
N PRO A 110 16.46 13.95 -35.38
CA PRO A 110 15.39 13.04 -35.78
C PRO A 110 14.11 13.79 -36.14
N ALA A 111 13.33 13.21 -37.06
CA ALA A 111 12.04 13.75 -37.45
C ALA A 111 11.05 13.70 -36.26
N PRO A 112 10.42 14.82 -35.84
CA PRO A 112 9.52 14.86 -34.68
C PRO A 112 8.37 13.85 -34.74
N GLU A 113 7.83 13.61 -35.93
CA GLU A 113 6.75 12.65 -36.19
C GLU A 113 7.15 11.19 -35.97
N ALA A 114 8.44 10.87 -36.02
CA ALA A 114 8.95 9.51 -35.82
C ALA A 114 9.14 9.16 -34.33
N LEU A 115 9.32 10.17 -33.45
CA LEU A 115 9.76 9.98 -32.07
C LEU A 115 8.86 9.05 -31.25
N ALA A 116 7.54 9.28 -31.28
CA ALA A 116 6.59 8.47 -30.50
C ALA A 116 6.57 7.01 -30.96
N GLN A 117 6.62 6.78 -32.28
CA GLN A 117 6.64 5.45 -32.86
C GLN A 117 7.96 4.74 -32.56
N THR A 118 9.11 5.42 -32.69
CA THR A 118 10.42 4.90 -32.32
C THR A 118 10.47 4.46 -30.86
N ALA A 119 9.98 5.29 -29.93
CA ALA A 119 9.94 4.94 -28.51
C ALA A 119 9.06 3.71 -28.24
N LEU A 120 7.94 3.55 -28.95
CA LEU A 120 7.06 2.39 -28.82
C LEU A 120 7.70 1.13 -29.41
N VAL A 121 8.29 1.23 -30.60
CA VAL A 121 8.98 0.13 -31.27
C VAL A 121 10.10 -0.40 -30.38
N LEU A 122 10.93 0.46 -29.80
CA LEU A 122 12.05 0.02 -28.96
C LEU A 122 11.60 -0.62 -27.63
N ASP A 123 10.50 -0.15 -27.03
CA ASP A 123 9.91 -0.77 -25.83
C ASP A 123 9.45 -2.20 -26.14
N LEU A 124 8.71 -2.37 -27.24
CA LEU A 124 8.18 -3.65 -27.69
C LEU A 124 9.25 -4.58 -28.29
N ALA A 125 10.34 -4.02 -28.80
CA ALA A 125 11.47 -4.78 -29.30
C ALA A 125 12.16 -5.53 -28.16
N THR A 126 12.35 -4.90 -27.01
CA THR A 126 13.04 -5.51 -25.86
C THR A 126 12.18 -6.52 -25.10
N ALA A 127 12.81 -7.55 -24.52
CA ALA A 127 12.11 -8.65 -23.84
C ALA A 127 12.83 -9.13 -22.58
N LEU A 128 12.06 -9.58 -21.59
CA LEU A 128 12.59 -10.28 -20.42
C LEU A 128 12.62 -11.79 -20.71
N GLY A 129 13.78 -12.42 -20.58
CA GLY A 129 13.97 -13.87 -20.77
C GLY A 129 14.42 -14.56 -19.49
N ASP A 130 14.45 -15.90 -19.44
CA ASP A 130 14.57 -16.68 -18.19
C ASP A 130 15.66 -16.25 -17.22
N THR A 131 16.80 -15.76 -17.72
CA THR A 131 17.83 -15.10 -16.91
C THR A 131 17.93 -13.60 -17.25
N PRO A 132 18.40 -12.77 -16.31
CA PRO A 132 18.62 -11.34 -16.55
C PRO A 132 19.49 -11.01 -17.76
N ASP A 133 20.41 -11.89 -18.14
CA ASP A 133 21.40 -11.70 -19.22
C ASP A 133 21.14 -12.60 -20.43
N TRP A 134 19.91 -13.11 -20.59
CA TRP A 134 19.57 -14.18 -21.54
C TRP A 134 20.05 -13.92 -22.98
N TRP A 135 19.99 -12.67 -23.47
CA TRP A 135 20.37 -12.36 -24.85
C TRP A 135 21.89 -12.45 -25.11
N ARG A 136 22.69 -12.58 -24.04
CA ARG A 136 24.15 -12.72 -24.09
C ARG A 136 24.62 -14.17 -23.96
N GLN A 137 23.70 -15.12 -23.83
CA GLN A 137 24.02 -16.53 -23.68
C GLN A 137 24.03 -17.23 -25.04
N ASP A 138 24.95 -18.18 -25.22
CA ASP A 138 25.12 -18.99 -26.45
C ASP A 138 24.02 -20.05 -26.65
N THR A 139 22.84 -19.86 -26.06
CA THR A 139 21.73 -20.82 -26.17
C THR A 139 20.85 -20.51 -27.37
N PRO A 140 20.58 -21.49 -28.26
CA PRO A 140 19.68 -21.31 -29.40
C PRO A 140 18.29 -20.81 -28.97
N ARG A 141 17.78 -19.77 -29.62
CA ARG A 141 16.47 -19.19 -29.32
C ARG A 141 15.38 -19.80 -30.22
N PRO A 142 14.22 -20.18 -29.64
CA PRO A 142 13.20 -20.92 -30.38
C PRO A 142 12.35 -20.04 -31.32
N ASP A 143 12.27 -18.73 -31.06
CA ASP A 143 11.49 -17.80 -31.88
C ASP A 143 12.39 -16.82 -32.67
N SER A 144 11.92 -16.41 -33.87
CA SER A 144 12.68 -15.58 -34.81
C SER A 144 12.96 -14.16 -34.30
N ASN A 145 12.09 -13.61 -33.45
CA ASN A 145 12.25 -12.25 -32.93
C ASN A 145 13.33 -12.21 -31.84
N SER A 146 13.36 -13.20 -30.93
CA SER A 146 14.44 -13.34 -29.95
C SER A 146 15.79 -13.54 -30.63
N ALA A 147 15.85 -14.34 -31.69
CA ALA A 147 17.08 -14.51 -32.47
C ALA A 147 17.54 -13.20 -33.12
N ALA A 148 16.60 -12.44 -33.70
CA ALA A 148 16.89 -11.14 -34.31
C ALA A 148 17.34 -10.10 -33.27
N LEU A 149 16.71 -10.07 -32.08
CA LEU A 149 17.12 -9.22 -30.96
C LEU A 149 18.56 -9.51 -30.56
N VAL A 150 18.92 -10.77 -30.35
CA VAL A 150 20.29 -11.19 -29.96
C VAL A 150 21.29 -10.71 -31.02
N ALA A 151 21.00 -10.99 -32.29
CA ALA A 151 21.87 -10.59 -33.40
C ALA A 151 22.04 -9.07 -33.50
N LEU A 152 20.96 -8.30 -33.33
CA LEU A 152 20.99 -6.84 -33.35
C LEU A 152 21.70 -6.25 -32.13
N ALA A 153 21.41 -6.75 -30.93
CA ALA A 153 22.03 -6.24 -29.68
C ALA A 153 23.55 -6.43 -29.70
N ALA A 154 24.04 -7.52 -30.28
CA ALA A 154 25.48 -7.74 -30.48
C ALA A 154 26.14 -6.71 -31.42
N GLN A 155 25.37 -6.10 -32.33
CA GLN A 155 25.86 -5.15 -33.34
C GLN A 155 25.56 -3.69 -32.97
N ARG A 156 24.54 -3.44 -32.15
CA ARG A 156 24.00 -2.12 -31.85
C ARG A 156 24.07 -1.86 -30.34
N PRO A 157 25.09 -1.11 -29.85
CA PRO A 157 25.28 -0.86 -28.42
C PRO A 157 24.09 -0.22 -27.71
N LEU A 158 23.29 0.57 -28.44
CA LEU A 158 22.07 1.18 -27.90
C LEU A 158 21.04 0.12 -27.47
N LEU A 159 20.81 -0.89 -28.31
CA LEU A 159 19.83 -1.95 -28.01
C LEU A 159 20.31 -2.83 -26.86
N ASP A 160 21.61 -3.17 -26.83
CA ASP A 160 22.22 -3.88 -25.71
C ASP A 160 22.06 -3.09 -24.41
N TRP A 161 22.37 -1.79 -24.41
CA TRP A 161 22.18 -0.91 -23.25
C TRP A 161 20.72 -0.86 -22.80
N LEU A 162 19.77 -0.71 -23.72
CA LEU A 162 18.35 -0.66 -23.39
C LEU A 162 17.87 -1.98 -22.76
N GLN A 163 18.38 -3.10 -23.26
CA GLN A 163 18.09 -4.44 -22.74
C GLN A 163 18.73 -4.67 -21.35
N VAL A 164 19.91 -4.10 -21.09
CA VAL A 164 20.53 -4.05 -19.74
C VAL A 164 19.68 -3.24 -18.77
N VAL A 165 19.22 -2.05 -19.18
CA VAL A 165 18.39 -1.18 -18.32
C VAL A 165 17.01 -1.81 -18.05
N LEU A 166 16.43 -2.49 -19.04
CA LEU A 166 15.22 -3.30 -18.83
C LEU A 166 15.48 -4.41 -17.80
N ALA A 167 16.59 -5.15 -17.93
CA ALA A 167 16.94 -6.20 -16.97
C ALA A 167 17.13 -5.63 -15.56
N ALA A 168 17.83 -4.50 -15.41
CA ALA A 168 18.00 -3.83 -14.12
C ALA A 168 16.65 -3.44 -13.48
N SER A 169 15.66 -3.09 -14.31
CA SER A 169 14.30 -2.77 -13.86
C SER A 169 13.47 -3.98 -13.37
N ASP A 170 13.94 -5.20 -13.68
CA ASP A 170 13.40 -6.50 -13.24
C ASP A 170 14.15 -7.03 -11.99
N ALA A 171 15.18 -6.32 -11.52
CA ALA A 171 15.96 -6.75 -10.37
C ALA A 171 15.14 -6.64 -9.07
N PRO A 172 15.24 -7.63 -8.15
CA PRO A 172 14.47 -7.59 -6.91
C PRO A 172 14.77 -6.37 -6.05
N TRP A 173 16.03 -5.92 -6.02
CA TRP A 173 16.43 -4.71 -5.31
C TRP A 173 15.88 -3.44 -5.95
N ALA A 174 15.57 -3.41 -7.26
CA ALA A 174 14.92 -2.26 -7.88
C ALA A 174 13.53 -1.97 -7.29
N MET A 175 12.83 -3.00 -6.79
CA MET A 175 11.54 -2.88 -6.09
C MET A 175 11.68 -2.93 -4.56
N GLY A 176 12.67 -3.66 -4.05
CA GLY A 176 12.87 -3.98 -2.65
C GLY A 176 14.28 -3.63 -2.17
N TRP A 177 14.72 -2.38 -2.36
CA TRP A 177 16.07 -1.90 -2.02
C TRP A 177 16.53 -2.19 -0.58
N HIS A 178 15.57 -2.27 0.33
CA HIS A 178 15.77 -2.56 1.75
C HIS A 178 15.92 -4.06 2.05
N LEU A 179 15.95 -4.91 1.01
CA LEU A 179 16.04 -6.38 1.08
C LEU A 179 17.37 -6.84 0.46
N PRO A 180 18.50 -6.57 1.12
CA PRO A 180 19.83 -6.84 0.56
C PRO A 180 20.10 -8.33 0.29
N ASP A 181 19.38 -9.23 0.98
CA ASP A 181 19.58 -10.68 0.94
C ASP A 181 18.51 -11.41 0.12
N LEU A 182 17.90 -10.77 -0.89
CA LEU A 182 17.08 -11.49 -1.86
C LEU A 182 17.99 -12.41 -2.70
N GLN A 183 18.34 -13.57 -2.14
CA GLN A 183 19.10 -14.59 -2.83
C GLN A 183 18.21 -15.22 -3.91
N GLU A 184 18.49 -14.88 -5.16
CA GLU A 184 17.85 -15.47 -6.34
C GLU A 184 18.77 -16.48 -7.06
N GLY A 185 19.64 -17.19 -6.35
CA GLY A 185 20.54 -18.20 -6.96
C GLY A 185 21.23 -17.68 -8.24
N ASP A 186 21.14 -18.45 -9.33
CA ASP A 186 21.71 -18.18 -10.66
C ASP A 186 21.36 -16.79 -11.26
N ARG A 187 20.26 -16.15 -10.85
CA ARG A 187 19.91 -14.80 -11.36
C ARG A 187 20.83 -13.72 -10.80
N THR A 188 21.32 -13.88 -9.57
CA THR A 188 22.22 -12.91 -8.95
C THR A 188 23.53 -12.82 -9.72
N GLU A 189 24.08 -13.97 -10.13
CA GLU A 189 25.30 -14.03 -10.94
C GLU A 189 25.11 -13.38 -12.32
N ALA A 190 23.94 -13.57 -12.95
CA ALA A 190 23.62 -12.92 -14.21
C ALA A 190 23.60 -11.39 -14.09
N PHE A 191 23.00 -10.85 -13.01
CA PHE A 191 23.05 -9.41 -12.75
C PHE A 191 24.47 -8.91 -12.48
N ASP A 192 25.30 -9.66 -11.75
CA ASP A 192 26.71 -9.30 -11.54
C ASP A 192 27.51 -9.29 -12.85
N ARG A 193 27.27 -10.25 -13.75
CA ARG A 193 27.88 -10.24 -15.09
C ARG A 193 27.49 -9.00 -15.89
N LEU A 194 26.20 -8.64 -15.88
CA LEU A 194 25.74 -7.40 -16.53
C LEU A 194 26.39 -6.16 -15.90
N ARG A 195 26.52 -6.12 -14.57
CA ARG A 195 27.17 -5.01 -13.87
C ARG A 195 28.64 -4.89 -14.24
N ALA A 196 29.37 -6.00 -14.23
CA ALA A 196 30.79 -6.03 -14.57
C ALA A 196 31.02 -5.54 -16.01
N ASP A 197 30.25 -6.04 -16.99
CA ASP A 197 30.33 -5.57 -18.38
C ASP A 197 29.99 -4.08 -18.52
N ALA A 198 28.95 -3.60 -17.83
CA ALA A 198 28.60 -2.18 -17.86
C ALA A 198 29.73 -1.30 -17.28
N LEU A 199 30.36 -1.76 -16.19
CA LEU A 199 31.49 -1.06 -15.58
C LEU A 199 32.73 -1.09 -16.46
N ASP A 200 33.05 -2.22 -17.09
CA ASP A 200 34.18 -2.33 -18.01
C ASP A 200 33.99 -1.43 -19.23
N ARG A 201 32.76 -1.31 -19.74
CA ARG A 201 32.43 -0.36 -20.80
C ARG A 201 32.58 1.09 -20.36
N ALA A 202 32.14 1.42 -19.15
CA ALA A 202 32.32 2.75 -18.57
C ALA A 202 33.81 3.11 -18.46
N ARG A 203 34.65 2.18 -17.97
CA ARG A 203 36.11 2.34 -17.86
C ARG A 203 36.79 2.48 -19.20
N ALA A 204 36.31 1.77 -20.22
CA ALA A 204 36.78 1.89 -21.60
C ALA A 204 36.34 3.20 -22.29
N GLY A 205 35.58 4.06 -21.60
CA GLY A 205 35.18 5.37 -22.11
C GLY A 205 33.97 5.32 -23.05
N HIS A 206 33.15 4.27 -22.99
CA HIS A 206 31.95 4.14 -23.83
C HIS A 206 30.77 5.04 -23.41
N GLY A 207 31.01 6.06 -22.58
CA GLY A 207 30.03 7.07 -22.19
C GLY A 207 29.44 6.89 -20.80
N LEU A 208 28.75 7.95 -20.35
CA LEU A 208 28.17 8.05 -19.01
C LEU A 208 26.98 7.09 -18.83
N GLU A 209 26.32 6.69 -19.91
CA GLU A 209 25.18 5.78 -19.87
C GLU A 209 25.54 4.39 -19.32
N TRP A 210 26.76 3.92 -19.57
CA TRP A 210 27.23 2.62 -19.07
C TRP A 210 27.64 2.69 -17.60
N ALA A 211 28.18 3.83 -17.16
CA ALA A 211 28.40 4.09 -15.74
C ALA A 211 27.07 4.07 -14.98
N VAL A 212 26.03 4.73 -15.51
CA VAL A 212 24.69 4.70 -14.91
C VAL A 212 24.09 3.29 -14.92
N ALA A 213 24.24 2.52 -16.01
CA ALA A 213 23.80 1.13 -16.07
C ALA A 213 24.46 0.27 -14.98
N ALA A 214 25.76 0.45 -14.75
CA ALA A 214 26.48 -0.25 -13.68
C ALA A 214 25.96 0.14 -12.28
N GLN A 215 25.62 1.42 -12.06
CA GLN A 215 25.06 1.92 -10.80
C GLN A 215 23.69 1.31 -10.50
N ILE A 216 22.77 1.27 -11.47
CA ILE A 216 21.41 0.73 -11.25
C ILE A 216 21.39 -0.80 -11.10
N LEU A 217 22.43 -1.49 -11.58
CA LEU A 217 22.70 -2.90 -11.31
C LEU A 217 23.47 -3.13 -10.00
N GLY A 218 23.86 -2.07 -9.31
CA GLY A 218 24.57 -2.12 -8.05
C GLY A 218 23.75 -2.82 -6.97
N ARG A 219 24.39 -3.73 -6.23
CA ARG A 219 23.85 -4.35 -5.03
C ARG A 219 24.83 -4.15 -3.87
N PRO A 220 24.36 -3.82 -2.65
CA PRO A 220 25.24 -3.70 -1.49
C PRO A 220 26.10 -4.95 -1.27
N GLY A 221 27.39 -4.76 -0.98
CA GLY A 221 28.30 -5.85 -0.61
C GLY A 221 28.94 -6.63 -1.78
N ALA A 222 28.69 -6.23 -3.03
CA ALA A 222 29.38 -6.83 -4.18
C ALA A 222 30.82 -6.28 -4.35
N ALA A 223 31.65 -6.96 -5.15
CA ALA A 223 33.09 -6.66 -5.26
C ALA A 223 33.38 -5.23 -5.75
N GLU A 224 32.60 -4.73 -6.71
CA GLU A 224 32.77 -3.41 -7.32
C GLU A 224 32.05 -2.27 -6.58
N ASP A 225 31.37 -2.57 -5.46
CA ASP A 225 30.52 -1.62 -4.73
C ASP A 225 31.29 -0.36 -4.25
N ALA A 226 32.56 -0.51 -3.87
CA ALA A 226 33.38 0.61 -3.44
C ALA A 226 33.67 1.62 -4.56
N GLU A 227 33.89 1.13 -5.78
CA GLU A 227 34.17 1.98 -6.95
C GLU A 227 32.90 2.72 -7.39
N LEU A 228 31.77 2.01 -7.44
CA LEU A 228 30.48 2.63 -7.76
C LEU A 228 30.09 3.70 -6.74
N ARG A 229 30.32 3.46 -5.44
CA ARG A 229 30.11 4.48 -4.40
C ARG A 229 31.03 5.68 -4.55
N ALA A 230 32.31 5.48 -4.89
CA ALA A 230 33.24 6.57 -5.13
C ALA A 230 32.79 7.44 -6.33
N GLN A 231 32.33 6.82 -7.42
CA GLN A 231 31.81 7.53 -8.58
C GLN A 231 30.51 8.29 -8.28
N ALA A 232 29.58 7.67 -7.54
CA ALA A 232 28.34 8.35 -7.14
C ALA A 232 28.61 9.54 -6.20
N ALA A 233 29.59 9.40 -5.29
CA ALA A 233 30.06 10.49 -4.44
C ALA A 233 30.68 11.64 -5.25
N GLU A 234 31.49 11.33 -6.27
CA GLU A 234 32.04 12.35 -7.17
C GLU A 234 30.94 13.16 -7.86
N TRP A 235 29.90 12.50 -8.40
CA TRP A 235 28.80 13.22 -9.02
C TRP A 235 28.00 14.05 -8.02
N ARG A 236 27.75 13.52 -6.82
CA ARG A 236 27.09 14.26 -5.74
C ARG A 236 27.86 15.52 -5.39
N ASP A 237 29.17 15.41 -5.18
CA ASP A 237 30.02 16.53 -4.77
C ASP A 237 30.04 17.61 -5.88
N LYS A 238 30.12 17.19 -7.16
CA LYS A 238 29.96 18.10 -8.31
C LYS A 238 28.60 18.81 -8.35
N VAL A 239 27.50 18.13 -8.02
CA VAL A 239 26.16 18.74 -7.95
C VAL A 239 26.06 19.74 -6.80
N GLN A 240 26.62 19.41 -5.63
CA GLN A 240 26.66 20.31 -4.47
C GLN A 240 27.48 21.58 -4.75
N ASP A 241 28.60 21.43 -5.45
CA ASP A 241 29.46 22.55 -5.86
C ASP A 241 28.93 23.27 -7.11
N CYS A 242 27.76 22.89 -7.63
CA CYS A 242 27.18 23.41 -8.86
C CYS A 242 28.18 23.39 -10.04
N SER A 243 29.04 22.37 -10.10
CA SER A 243 30.05 22.16 -11.15
C SER A 243 29.70 21.01 -12.09
N ALA A 244 28.74 20.15 -11.72
CA ALA A 244 28.23 19.10 -12.58
C ALA A 244 27.63 19.67 -13.86
N SER A 245 27.84 18.96 -14.98
CA SER A 245 27.04 19.10 -16.19
C SER A 245 25.61 18.56 -15.99
N PRO A 246 24.63 18.92 -16.85
CA PRO A 246 23.30 18.34 -16.80
C PRO A 246 23.28 16.81 -16.92
N ALA A 247 24.21 16.23 -17.70
CA ALA A 247 24.38 14.79 -17.86
C ALA A 247 24.87 14.11 -16.58
N GLU A 248 25.88 14.69 -15.90
CA GLU A 248 26.36 14.21 -14.60
C GLU A 248 25.31 14.34 -13.50
N TYR A 249 24.53 15.43 -13.50
CA TYR A 249 23.38 15.56 -12.60
C TYR A 249 22.33 14.46 -12.83
N ALA A 250 21.98 14.18 -14.09
CA ALA A 250 21.06 13.10 -14.42
C ALA A 250 21.61 11.73 -13.97
N ALA A 251 22.91 11.49 -14.14
CA ALA A 251 23.57 10.27 -13.69
C ALA A 251 23.51 10.13 -12.16
N PHE A 252 23.81 11.20 -11.41
CA PHE A 252 23.66 11.25 -9.95
C PHE A 252 22.23 10.96 -9.51
N ALA A 253 21.24 11.63 -10.12
CA ALA A 253 19.85 11.48 -9.71
C ALA A 253 19.33 10.06 -9.97
N VAL A 254 19.67 9.47 -11.13
CA VAL A 254 19.31 8.07 -11.44
C VAL A 254 20.04 7.09 -10.51
N ALA A 255 21.35 7.27 -10.30
CA ALA A 255 22.11 6.39 -9.40
C ALA A 255 21.62 6.47 -7.94
N SER A 256 21.10 7.63 -7.52
CA SER A 256 20.57 7.80 -6.17
C SER A 256 19.32 6.95 -5.88
N THR A 257 18.52 6.60 -6.89
CA THR A 257 17.41 5.64 -6.68
C THR A 257 17.93 4.23 -6.40
N ALA A 258 19.14 3.96 -6.88
CA ALA A 258 19.90 2.75 -6.68
C ALA A 258 21.00 2.88 -5.61
N SER A 259 20.87 3.76 -4.61
CA SER A 259 21.79 3.82 -3.47
C SER A 259 21.05 4.28 -2.21
N ALA A 260 20.26 3.40 -1.60
CA ALA A 260 19.47 3.74 -0.40
C ALA A 260 20.29 3.72 0.92
N ALA A 261 21.54 3.25 0.89
CA ALA A 261 22.39 3.15 2.08
C ALA A 261 23.09 4.48 2.41
N GLU A 262 23.30 5.35 1.42
CA GLU A 262 23.85 6.68 1.63
C GLU A 262 22.70 7.67 1.82
N ARG A 263 22.76 8.48 2.88
CA ARG A 263 21.79 9.56 3.08
C ARG A 263 22.05 10.65 2.03
N VAL A 264 21.55 10.44 0.82
CA VAL A 264 21.48 11.48 -0.20
C VAL A 264 20.52 12.54 0.30
N ASP A 265 20.93 13.81 0.26
CA ASP A 265 20.05 14.93 0.58
C ASP A 265 18.96 15.02 -0.50
N PRO A 266 17.67 14.79 -0.18
CA PRO A 266 16.60 14.85 -1.16
C PRO A 266 16.44 16.23 -1.81
N ALA A 267 16.99 17.30 -1.20
CA ALA A 267 17.00 18.63 -1.80
C ALA A 267 17.88 18.73 -3.06
N LEU A 268 18.80 17.78 -3.27
CA LEU A 268 19.65 17.71 -4.46
C LEU A 268 19.00 16.92 -5.61
N LEU A 269 17.80 16.36 -5.40
CA LEU A 269 17.18 15.43 -6.33
C LEU A 269 15.94 16.04 -7.00
N PRO A 270 15.60 15.61 -8.23
CA PRO A 270 14.30 15.86 -8.83
C PRO A 270 13.15 15.38 -7.93
N THR A 271 11.95 15.94 -8.08
CA THR A 271 10.87 15.74 -7.10
C THR A 271 10.42 14.28 -6.99
N ARG A 272 10.25 13.58 -8.11
CA ARG A 272 9.86 12.15 -8.08
C ARG A 272 11.00 11.30 -7.58
N THR A 273 12.23 11.64 -7.93
CA THR A 273 13.43 10.94 -7.47
C THR A 273 13.61 11.07 -5.95
N ALA A 274 13.46 12.27 -5.40
CA ALA A 274 13.49 12.55 -3.97
C ALA A 274 12.41 11.75 -3.21
N LEU A 275 11.20 11.65 -3.77
CA LEU A 275 10.12 10.85 -3.23
C LEU A 275 10.51 9.35 -3.13
N TRP A 276 11.10 8.81 -4.20
CA TRP A 276 11.58 7.43 -4.24
C TRP A 276 12.70 7.16 -3.25
N VAL A 277 13.69 8.04 -3.16
CA VAL A 277 14.80 7.92 -2.22
C VAL A 277 14.31 7.98 -0.77
N ASN A 278 13.46 8.96 -0.42
CA ASN A 278 12.88 9.06 0.93
C ASN A 278 12.08 7.82 1.31
N ARG A 279 11.34 7.26 0.36
CA ARG A 279 10.61 6.01 0.55
C ARG A 279 11.56 4.84 0.81
N ASN A 280 12.61 4.69 0.01
CA ASN A 280 13.58 3.61 0.17
C ASN A 280 14.32 3.72 1.51
N ILE A 281 14.67 4.95 1.95
CA ILE A 281 15.26 5.19 3.27
C ILE A 281 14.29 4.77 4.39
N ALA A 282 13.02 5.19 4.30
CA ALA A 282 12.01 4.82 5.29
C ALA A 282 11.81 3.30 5.37
N MET A 283 11.69 2.61 4.23
CA MET A 283 11.57 1.14 4.21
C MET A 283 12.81 0.47 4.80
N THR A 284 14.02 0.99 4.49
CA THR A 284 15.27 0.47 5.03
C THR A 284 15.34 0.62 6.55
N MET A 285 14.98 1.79 7.09
CA MET A 285 14.90 2.03 8.53
C MET A 285 13.93 1.04 9.20
N VAL A 286 12.73 0.87 8.63
CA VAL A 286 11.73 -0.04 9.18
C VAL A 286 12.20 -1.49 9.09
N ALA A 287 12.75 -1.93 7.96
CA ALA A 287 13.24 -3.30 7.77
C ALA A 287 14.39 -3.66 8.72
N LYS A 288 15.26 -2.68 9.07
CA LYS A 288 16.32 -2.85 10.07
C LYS A 288 15.82 -2.77 11.52
N GLY A 289 14.55 -2.47 11.75
CA GLY A 289 14.02 -2.28 13.11
C GLY A 289 14.49 -0.96 13.75
N GLU A 290 14.73 0.08 12.95
CA GLU A 290 15.21 1.39 13.40
C GLU A 290 14.17 2.51 13.15
N PRO A 291 12.91 2.38 13.61
CA PRO A 291 11.85 3.32 13.24
C PRO A 291 12.03 4.74 13.83
N GLY A 292 12.93 4.94 14.79
CA GLY A 292 13.19 6.23 15.42
C GLY A 292 13.68 7.32 14.46
N GLY A 293 14.31 6.94 13.34
CA GLY A 293 14.77 7.87 12.32
C GLY A 293 13.66 8.44 11.42
N LEU A 294 12.45 7.85 11.44
CA LEU A 294 11.35 8.25 10.54
C LEU A 294 10.87 9.69 10.78
N ALA A 295 11.09 10.26 11.96
CA ALA A 295 10.76 11.65 12.26
C ALA A 295 11.59 12.64 11.43
N ALA A 296 12.83 12.27 11.06
CA ALA A 296 13.74 13.12 10.31
C ALA A 296 13.40 13.23 8.81
N LEU A 297 12.60 12.31 8.25
CA LEU A 297 12.27 12.26 6.82
C LEU A 297 11.27 13.34 6.34
N GLY A 298 11.13 14.45 7.09
CA GLY A 298 10.34 15.61 6.69
C GLY A 298 8.86 15.31 6.41
N HIS A 299 8.16 16.33 5.91
CA HIS A 299 6.77 16.25 5.38
C HIS A 299 6.71 16.90 3.98
N ALA A 300 7.83 16.94 3.25
CA ALA A 300 7.98 17.86 2.11
C ALA A 300 7.04 17.56 0.92
N ASP A 301 6.55 16.33 0.78
CA ASP A 301 5.61 15.95 -0.30
C ASP A 301 4.31 15.36 0.26
N HIS A 302 3.18 15.96 -0.11
CA HIS A 302 1.83 15.52 0.24
C HIS A 302 1.51 14.10 -0.28
N ARG A 303 2.21 13.64 -1.32
CA ARG A 303 2.11 12.27 -1.87
C ARG A 303 2.84 11.24 -1.02
N PHE A 304 3.88 11.65 -0.28
CA PHE A 304 4.63 10.77 0.61
C PHE A 304 4.03 10.67 2.00
N ALA A 305 3.45 11.77 2.48
CA ALA A 305 3.05 11.91 3.87
C ALA A 305 2.06 10.83 4.35
N PRO A 306 1.02 10.43 3.60
CA PRO A 306 0.13 9.34 4.01
C PRO A 306 0.84 7.99 4.12
N TRP A 307 1.73 7.68 3.16
CA TRP A 307 2.53 6.45 3.16
C TRP A 307 3.47 6.38 4.37
N LEU A 308 4.16 7.49 4.67
CA LEU A 308 5.07 7.59 5.82
C LEU A 308 4.32 7.54 7.16
N ALA A 309 3.08 8.04 7.21
CA ALA A 309 2.24 7.97 8.39
C ALA A 309 1.91 6.51 8.80
N VAL A 310 1.88 5.57 7.85
CA VAL A 310 1.73 4.14 8.16
C VAL A 310 2.89 3.63 9.01
N ALA A 311 4.14 3.85 8.55
CA ALA A 311 5.32 3.43 9.33
C ALA A 311 5.41 4.15 10.68
N ARG A 312 5.09 5.45 10.73
CA ARG A 312 5.04 6.19 12.01
C ARG A 312 3.95 5.67 12.95
N THR A 313 2.82 5.17 12.43
CA THR A 313 1.79 4.51 13.23
C THR A 313 2.32 3.22 13.86
N TYR A 314 3.09 2.42 13.13
CA TYR A 314 3.75 1.21 13.69
C TYR A 314 4.82 1.58 14.72
N ALA A 315 5.55 2.68 14.50
CA ALA A 315 6.58 3.18 15.40
C ALA A 315 6.02 3.78 16.70
N ALA A 316 4.78 4.28 16.69
CA ALA A 316 4.21 5.08 17.77
C ALA A 316 4.21 4.32 19.10
N SER A 317 4.79 4.93 20.13
CA SER A 317 4.96 4.36 21.46
C SER A 317 3.85 4.76 22.44
N SER A 318 2.99 5.71 22.04
CA SER A 318 1.89 6.20 22.87
C SER A 318 0.67 6.57 22.03
N LEU A 319 -0.51 6.55 22.67
CA LEU A 319 -1.75 7.04 22.03
C LEU A 319 -1.67 8.54 21.70
N THR A 320 -0.89 9.32 22.45
CA THR A 320 -0.66 10.75 22.16
C THR A 320 0.08 10.93 20.83
N GLU A 321 1.10 10.11 20.57
CA GLU A 321 1.81 10.15 19.28
C GLU A 321 0.88 9.79 18.11
N ILE A 322 0.00 8.80 18.28
CA ILE A 322 -1.02 8.45 17.27
C ILE A 322 -1.99 9.62 17.05
N GLU A 323 -2.46 10.26 18.13
CA GLU A 323 -3.34 11.43 18.06
C GLU A 323 -2.67 12.59 17.32
N GLU A 324 -1.40 12.87 17.58
CA GLU A 324 -0.65 13.96 16.92
C GLU A 324 -0.36 13.65 15.46
N LEU A 325 -0.02 12.41 15.14
CA LEU A 325 0.29 11.96 13.79
C LEU A 325 -0.88 12.18 12.83
N HIS A 326 -2.10 11.88 13.28
CA HIS A 326 -3.33 11.91 12.47
C HIS A 326 -4.17 13.18 12.67
N ARG A 327 -3.77 14.08 13.57
CA ARG A 327 -4.51 15.32 13.84
C ARG A 327 -4.69 16.14 12.57
N ASN A 328 -5.95 16.35 12.20
CA ASN A 328 -6.35 17.14 11.02
C ASN A 328 -5.81 16.60 9.69
N ARG A 329 -5.53 15.30 9.61
CA ARG A 329 -5.00 14.66 8.40
C ARG A 329 -5.88 13.44 8.03
N PRO A 330 -6.01 13.12 6.73
CA PRO A 330 -6.60 11.85 6.31
C PRO A 330 -5.79 10.68 6.87
N VAL A 331 -6.48 9.62 7.31
CA VAL A 331 -5.86 8.43 7.88
C VAL A 331 -5.82 7.33 6.83
N ASN A 332 -4.63 6.91 6.43
CA ASN A 332 -4.47 5.79 5.51
C ASN A 332 -5.08 4.50 6.11
N ASN A 333 -5.76 3.70 5.28
CA ASN A 333 -6.46 2.48 5.72
C ASN A 333 -5.57 1.49 6.49
N LYS A 334 -4.27 1.38 6.18
CA LYS A 334 -3.31 0.56 6.95
C LYS A 334 -3.08 1.12 8.34
N SER A 335 -2.95 2.44 8.49
CA SER A 335 -2.83 3.09 9.80
C SER A 335 -4.11 2.85 10.62
N LEU A 336 -5.28 3.01 10.00
CA LEU A 336 -6.57 2.79 10.66
C LEU A 336 -6.75 1.32 11.08
N ARG A 337 -6.38 0.37 10.21
CA ARG A 337 -6.39 -1.07 10.52
C ARG A 337 -5.44 -1.42 11.65
N ALA A 338 -4.28 -0.78 11.72
CA ALA A 338 -3.32 -1.00 12.81
C ALA A 338 -3.94 -0.69 14.19
N LEU A 339 -4.87 0.26 14.27
CA LEU A 339 -5.57 0.59 15.53
C LEU A 339 -6.43 -0.55 16.06
N ASN A 340 -6.75 -1.57 15.26
CA ASN A 340 -7.51 -2.72 15.72
C ASN A 340 -6.80 -3.54 16.80
N VAL A 341 -5.47 -3.43 16.93
CA VAL A 341 -4.72 -4.13 17.98
C VAL A 341 -4.79 -3.43 19.34
N LEU A 342 -5.31 -2.20 19.38
CA LEU A 342 -5.43 -1.45 20.63
C LEU A 342 -6.54 -2.04 21.52
N PRO A 343 -6.39 -1.97 22.85
CA PRO A 343 -7.46 -2.31 23.78
C PRO A 343 -8.64 -1.34 23.62
N ALA A 344 -9.83 -1.75 24.06
CA ALA A 344 -11.07 -1.00 23.99
C ALA A 344 -10.96 0.38 24.65
N ALA A 345 -10.24 0.48 25.76
CA ALA A 345 -9.96 1.76 26.42
C ALA A 345 -9.09 2.69 25.55
N GLY A 346 -8.09 2.14 24.85
CA GLY A 346 -7.24 2.89 23.94
C GLY A 346 -8.02 3.40 22.72
N LEU A 347 -8.82 2.53 22.09
CA LEU A 347 -9.70 2.92 20.99
C LEU A 347 -10.73 3.97 21.41
N GLN A 348 -11.31 3.83 22.58
CA GLN A 348 -12.25 4.82 23.13
C GLN A 348 -11.60 6.18 23.31
N ARG A 349 -10.36 6.24 23.82
CA ARG A 349 -9.61 7.50 23.93
C ARG A 349 -9.44 8.14 22.56
N LEU A 350 -8.96 7.38 21.57
CA LEU A 350 -8.76 7.89 20.21
C LEU A 350 -10.07 8.37 19.57
N ALA A 351 -11.16 7.59 19.72
CA ALA A 351 -12.48 7.91 19.16
C ALA A 351 -13.10 9.18 19.75
N LEU A 352 -12.81 9.47 21.03
CA LEU A 352 -13.29 10.67 21.72
C LEU A 352 -12.37 11.88 21.54
N SER A 353 -11.15 11.68 21.04
CA SER A 353 -10.23 12.77 20.71
C SER A 353 -10.72 13.58 19.50
N ASP A 354 -10.12 14.76 19.30
CA ASP A 354 -10.33 15.59 18.11
C ASP A 354 -9.28 15.33 17.02
N ALA A 355 -8.46 14.28 17.18
CA ALA A 355 -7.46 13.90 16.19
C ALA A 355 -8.11 13.37 14.90
N PHE A 356 -9.18 12.60 15.02
CA PHE A 356 -9.89 11.95 13.91
C PHE A 356 -11.17 12.71 13.56
N ARG A 357 -11.50 12.77 12.27
CA ARG A 357 -12.66 13.51 11.75
C ARG A 357 -13.45 12.69 10.74
N GLY A 358 -14.64 13.17 10.39
CA GLY A 358 -15.48 12.56 9.34
C GLY A 358 -15.74 11.07 9.58
N ASN A 359 -15.59 10.28 8.51
CA ASN A 359 -15.86 8.85 8.51
C ASN A 359 -14.93 8.05 9.44
N ASP A 360 -13.66 8.45 9.57
CA ASP A 360 -12.70 7.77 10.45
C ASP A 360 -13.12 7.86 11.91
N ARG A 361 -13.61 9.05 12.32
CA ARG A 361 -14.15 9.24 13.68
C ARG A 361 -15.39 8.37 13.92
N VAL A 362 -16.28 8.26 12.93
CA VAL A 362 -17.47 7.41 13.01
C VAL A 362 -17.07 5.94 13.12
N ALA A 363 -16.12 5.46 12.31
CA ALA A 363 -15.61 4.11 12.35
C ALA A 363 -14.99 3.77 13.72
N LEU A 364 -14.14 4.66 14.26
CA LEU A 364 -13.54 4.51 15.58
C LEU A 364 -14.59 4.48 16.70
N LEU A 365 -15.58 5.38 16.66
CA LEU A 365 -16.65 5.42 17.66
C LEU A 365 -17.51 4.16 17.63
N ARG A 366 -17.85 3.65 16.43
CA ARG A 366 -18.61 2.41 16.27
C ARG A 366 -17.82 1.20 16.79
N ALA A 367 -16.56 1.07 16.41
CA ALA A 367 -15.70 -0.02 16.86
C ALA A 367 -15.47 0.02 18.37
N ALA A 368 -15.13 1.19 18.93
CA ALA A 368 -14.93 1.36 20.37
C ALA A 368 -16.22 1.05 21.14
N PHE A 369 -17.36 1.56 20.68
CA PHE A 369 -18.67 1.27 21.28
C PHE A 369 -18.95 -0.24 21.33
N THR A 370 -18.75 -0.90 20.19
CA THR A 370 -19.04 -2.34 20.04
C THR A 370 -18.10 -3.20 20.89
N ARG A 371 -16.82 -2.83 21.00
CA ARG A 371 -15.87 -3.52 21.89
C ARG A 371 -16.22 -3.35 23.35
N GLN A 372 -16.61 -2.14 23.78
CA GLN A 372 -17.07 -1.95 25.16
C GLN A 372 -18.33 -2.76 25.46
N MET A 373 -19.25 -2.90 24.48
CA MET A 373 -20.40 -3.78 24.60
C MET A 373 -20.02 -5.26 24.74
N ALA A 374 -19.09 -5.75 23.90
CA ALA A 374 -18.60 -7.12 23.97
C ALA A 374 -17.96 -7.44 25.34
N LEU A 375 -17.19 -6.50 25.89
CA LEU A 375 -16.54 -6.64 27.18
C LEU A 375 -17.47 -6.43 28.40
N GLY A 376 -18.73 -6.04 28.18
CA GLY A 376 -19.71 -5.79 29.24
C GLY A 376 -19.56 -4.44 29.96
N ASN A 377 -18.79 -3.51 29.40
CA ASN A 377 -18.51 -2.19 29.97
C ASN A 377 -19.62 -1.18 29.62
N THR A 378 -20.82 -1.42 30.12
CA THR A 378 -22.05 -0.70 29.74
C THR A 378 -21.97 0.82 29.92
N LYS A 379 -21.31 1.31 30.98
CA LYS A 379 -21.14 2.76 31.23
C LYS A 379 -20.31 3.45 30.16
N ASP A 380 -19.21 2.82 29.75
CA ASP A 380 -18.32 3.33 28.72
C ASP A 380 -18.97 3.26 27.33
N ALA A 381 -19.66 2.16 27.03
CA ALA A 381 -20.45 2.03 25.80
C ALA A 381 -21.51 3.14 25.70
N LYS A 382 -22.21 3.48 26.78
CA LYS A 382 -23.21 4.56 26.79
C LYS A 382 -22.60 5.94 26.52
N ARG A 383 -21.42 6.22 27.08
CA ARG A 383 -20.67 7.46 26.78
C ARG A 383 -20.34 7.54 25.28
N LEU A 384 -19.83 6.45 24.70
CA LEU A 384 -19.48 6.38 23.28
C LEU A 384 -20.71 6.51 22.37
N LEU A 385 -21.84 5.89 22.73
CA LEU A 385 -23.07 6.01 21.97
C LEU A 385 -23.58 7.45 21.90
N ASN A 386 -23.47 8.20 23.00
CA ASN A 386 -23.82 9.63 23.02
C ASN A 386 -22.89 10.46 22.12
N ALA A 387 -21.60 10.12 22.04
CA ALA A 387 -20.68 10.77 21.11
C ALA A 387 -21.01 10.40 19.66
N LEU A 388 -21.27 9.13 19.38
CA LEU A 388 -21.64 8.63 18.05
C LEU A 388 -22.90 9.31 17.51
N ARG A 389 -23.95 9.47 18.34
CA ARG A 389 -25.18 10.18 17.95
C ARG A 389 -24.99 11.62 17.50
N ARG A 390 -23.90 12.28 17.92
CA ARG A 390 -23.59 13.66 17.52
C ARG A 390 -22.95 13.74 16.14
N VAL A 391 -22.28 12.68 15.71
CA VAL A 391 -21.51 12.65 14.46
C VAL A 391 -22.14 11.74 13.39
N ASP A 392 -23.04 10.85 13.79
CA ASP A 392 -23.78 9.94 12.92
C ASP A 392 -25.28 9.98 13.27
N PRO A 393 -26.09 10.76 12.52
CA PRO A 393 -27.53 10.83 12.74
C PRO A 393 -28.24 9.47 12.58
N GLN A 394 -27.67 8.53 11.81
CA GLN A 394 -28.23 7.19 11.65
C GLN A 394 -28.03 6.31 12.90
N ALA A 395 -27.20 6.74 13.85
CA ALA A 395 -27.04 6.13 15.17
C ALA A 395 -28.13 6.58 16.18
N TYR A 396 -29.18 7.28 15.74
CA TYR A 396 -30.35 7.56 16.57
C TYR A 396 -31.11 6.28 16.90
N ILE A 397 -31.30 6.00 18.21
CA ILE A 397 -31.90 4.77 18.68
C ILE A 397 -33.00 5.11 19.72
N PRO A 398 -34.29 4.99 19.35
CA PRO A 398 -35.41 5.27 20.24
C PRO A 398 -35.46 4.41 21.53
N ALA A 399 -34.74 3.28 21.58
CA ALA A 399 -34.75 2.35 22.72
C ALA A 399 -34.33 2.99 24.04
N LEU A 400 -33.48 4.02 23.98
CA LEU A 400 -33.02 4.75 25.17
C LEU A 400 -34.11 5.62 25.82
N GLU A 401 -35.26 5.78 25.15
CA GLU A 401 -36.40 6.55 25.64
C GLU A 401 -37.34 5.70 26.51
N HIS A 402 -37.18 4.37 26.47
CA HIS A 402 -37.94 3.44 27.31
C HIS A 402 -37.23 3.20 28.65
N ARG A 403 -38.00 2.98 29.73
CA ARG A 403 -37.48 2.61 31.06
C ARG A 403 -37.05 1.13 31.10
N LEU A 404 -36.00 0.79 30.34
CA LEU A 404 -35.41 -0.55 30.32
C LEU A 404 -34.24 -0.66 31.32
N PRO A 405 -33.89 -1.87 31.78
CA PRO A 405 -32.60 -2.10 32.41
C PRO A 405 -31.47 -1.61 31.50
N GLU A 406 -30.44 -0.98 32.06
CA GLU A 406 -29.42 -0.29 31.28
C GLU A 406 -28.70 -1.22 30.29
N GLU A 407 -28.37 -2.44 30.71
CA GLU A 407 -27.73 -3.44 29.84
C GLU A 407 -28.62 -3.85 28.65
N VAL A 408 -29.93 -4.00 28.88
CA VAL A 408 -30.90 -4.32 27.83
C VAL A 408 -31.06 -3.15 26.86
N ALA A 409 -31.12 -1.92 27.38
CA ALA A 409 -31.20 -0.71 26.56
C ALA A 409 -29.98 -0.59 25.65
N MET A 410 -28.79 -0.83 26.19
CA MET A 410 -27.53 -0.77 25.46
C MET A 410 -27.36 -1.93 24.46
N ALA A 411 -27.77 -3.15 24.82
CA ALA A 411 -27.76 -4.30 23.90
C ALA A 411 -28.73 -4.08 22.73
N LEU A 412 -29.92 -3.55 22.99
CA LEU A 412 -30.89 -3.23 21.95
C LEU A 412 -30.40 -2.07 21.07
N ALA A 413 -29.71 -1.10 21.67
CA ALA A 413 -29.06 -0.03 20.92
C ALA A 413 -27.99 -0.59 19.98
N ALA A 414 -27.07 -1.41 20.48
CA ALA A 414 -26.06 -2.06 19.66
C ALA A 414 -26.68 -2.87 18.52
N ALA A 415 -27.72 -3.67 18.82
CA ALA A 415 -28.38 -4.50 17.83
C ALA A 415 -29.13 -3.69 16.74
N ARG A 416 -29.46 -2.42 17.00
CA ARG A 416 -30.08 -1.50 16.03
C ARG A 416 -29.08 -0.70 15.21
N LEU A 417 -27.84 -0.56 15.68
CA LEU A 417 -26.82 0.27 15.05
C LEU A 417 -26.47 -0.26 13.65
N PRO A 418 -26.61 0.54 12.58
CA PRO A 418 -26.10 0.19 11.26
C PRO A 418 -24.57 0.08 11.30
N GLY A 419 -24.02 -0.96 10.64
CA GLY A 419 -22.58 -1.15 10.63
C GLY A 419 -21.98 -1.52 12.00
N LEU A 420 -22.75 -2.18 12.88
CA LEU A 420 -22.22 -2.77 14.11
C LEU A 420 -21.00 -3.64 13.79
N THR A 421 -19.85 -3.34 14.40
CA THR A 421 -18.63 -4.13 14.22
C THR A 421 -17.62 -3.79 15.32
N THR A 422 -16.84 -4.77 15.76
CA THR A 422 -15.68 -4.56 16.63
C THR A 422 -14.42 -4.17 15.84
N LEU A 423 -14.49 -4.19 14.50
CA LEU A 423 -13.41 -3.82 13.59
C LEU A 423 -13.44 -2.31 13.29
N VAL A 424 -12.30 -1.65 13.38
CA VAL A 424 -12.08 -0.34 12.77
C VAL A 424 -11.78 -0.57 11.28
N SER A 425 -12.67 -0.12 10.40
CA SER A 425 -12.52 -0.20 8.95
C SER A 425 -12.80 1.16 8.31
N SER A 426 -12.08 1.47 7.24
CA SER A 426 -12.37 2.67 6.46
C SER A 426 -13.65 2.47 5.64
N THR A 427 -14.40 3.55 5.43
CA THR A 427 -15.47 3.58 4.42
C THR A 427 -15.08 4.44 3.23
N ASN A 428 -13.81 4.87 3.14
CA ASN A 428 -13.32 5.68 2.05
C ASN A 428 -12.72 4.78 0.95
N PRO A 429 -13.43 4.55 -0.16
CA PRO A 429 -12.89 3.79 -1.29
C PRO A 429 -11.87 4.59 -2.12
N GLU A 430 -11.57 5.83 -1.76
CA GLU A 430 -10.60 6.67 -2.48
C GLU A 430 -9.22 6.70 -1.81
N ASP A 431 -9.08 6.21 -0.57
CA ASP A 431 -7.84 6.27 0.25
C ASP A 431 -6.82 5.15 -0.05
N PHE A 432 -6.94 4.50 -1.20
CA PHE A 432 -6.19 3.29 -1.48
C PHE A 432 -4.77 3.60 -1.99
N GLU A 433 -3.78 3.43 -1.11
CA GLU A 433 -2.61 2.63 -1.50
C GLU A 433 -3.12 1.21 -1.74
N TYR A 434 -3.60 0.98 -2.96
CA TYR A 434 -4.42 -0.19 -3.29
C TYR A 434 -3.73 -1.48 -2.86
N ASP A 435 -4.35 -2.13 -1.89
CA ASP A 435 -4.05 -3.43 -1.34
C ASP A 435 -5.34 -4.22 -1.49
N THR A 436 -5.40 -5.07 -2.53
CA THR A 436 -6.60 -5.87 -2.83
C THR A 436 -7.03 -6.70 -1.62
N GLY A 437 -6.08 -7.11 -0.79
CA GLY A 437 -6.35 -7.82 0.47
C GLY A 437 -7.17 -6.98 1.43
N ILE A 438 -6.84 -5.69 1.62
CA ILE A 438 -7.61 -4.78 2.49
C ILE A 438 -9.00 -4.53 1.91
N SER A 439 -9.09 -4.23 0.62
CA SER A 439 -10.39 -3.98 -0.03
C SER A 439 -11.32 -5.20 0.06
N LEU A 440 -10.84 -6.40 -0.26
CA LEU A 440 -11.60 -7.64 -0.10
C LEU A 440 -12.00 -7.91 1.36
N TYR A 441 -11.20 -7.42 2.30
CA TYR A 441 -11.46 -7.59 3.72
C TYR A 441 -12.51 -6.61 4.24
N GLU A 442 -12.41 -5.33 3.88
CA GLU A 442 -13.34 -4.26 4.28
C GLU A 442 -14.73 -4.44 3.63
N ASN A 443 -14.78 -5.00 2.42
CA ASN A 443 -16.05 -5.29 1.73
C ASN A 443 -16.83 -6.48 2.33
N ARG A 444 -16.23 -7.25 3.25
CA ARG A 444 -16.93 -8.33 3.96
C ARG A 444 -17.55 -7.78 5.24
N TYR A 445 -18.88 -7.74 5.31
CA TYR A 445 -19.59 -7.39 6.52
C TYR A 445 -19.25 -8.37 7.65
N ARG A 446 -18.62 -7.89 8.73
CA ARG A 446 -18.24 -8.67 9.91
C ARG A 446 -18.60 -7.93 11.19
N LEU A 447 -19.22 -8.66 12.12
CA LEU A 447 -19.55 -8.15 13.45
C LEU A 447 -18.36 -8.27 14.43
N GLU A 448 -17.64 -9.38 14.33
CA GLU A 448 -16.56 -9.76 15.26
C GLU A 448 -15.17 -9.41 14.72
N LEU A 449 -14.22 -9.27 15.63
CA LEU A 449 -12.84 -8.99 15.32
C LEU A 449 -12.22 -10.28 14.76
N PRO A 450 -11.64 -10.26 13.55
CA PRO A 450 -11.10 -11.48 12.99
C PRO A 450 -9.87 -12.00 13.73
N ALA A 451 -9.62 -13.31 13.59
CA ALA A 451 -8.57 -14.04 14.30
C ALA A 451 -7.19 -13.41 14.15
N GLU A 452 -6.89 -12.90 12.95
CA GLU A 452 -5.57 -12.41 12.58
C GLU A 452 -5.22 -11.11 13.30
N PHE A 453 -6.21 -10.35 13.80
CA PHE A 453 -5.95 -9.19 14.65
C PHE A 453 -5.68 -9.59 16.11
N ALA A 454 -6.27 -10.69 16.58
CA ALA A 454 -6.05 -11.20 17.94
C ALA A 454 -4.65 -11.82 18.15
N SER A 455 -3.92 -12.09 17.06
CA SER A 455 -2.52 -12.52 17.07
C SER A 455 -1.55 -11.47 16.51
N GLY A 456 -2.05 -10.32 16.03
CA GLY A 456 -1.24 -9.30 15.34
C GLY A 456 -0.84 -9.66 13.90
N ALA A 457 -1.14 -10.88 13.43
CA ALA A 457 -0.79 -11.37 12.09
C ALA A 457 -1.34 -10.50 10.95
N ALA A 458 -2.54 -9.91 11.11
CA ALA A 458 -3.10 -8.99 10.13
C ALA A 458 -2.22 -7.74 9.93
N VAL A 459 -1.78 -7.14 11.04
CA VAL A 459 -0.95 -5.92 11.01
C VAL A 459 0.47 -6.24 10.58
N GLN A 460 1.01 -7.41 10.97
CA GLN A 460 2.29 -7.91 10.43
C GLN A 460 2.22 -8.08 8.90
N GLY A 461 1.15 -8.71 8.39
CA GLY A 461 0.95 -8.85 6.95
C GLY A 461 0.80 -7.49 6.27
N ASP A 462 0.19 -6.50 6.91
CA ASP A 462 0.09 -5.14 6.39
C ASP A 462 1.44 -4.39 6.37
N LEU A 463 2.33 -4.63 7.35
CA LEU A 463 3.73 -4.19 7.33
C LEU A 463 4.51 -4.83 6.19
N GLU A 464 4.46 -6.15 6.05
CA GLU A 464 5.13 -6.88 4.96
C GLU A 464 4.66 -6.38 3.58
N THR A 465 3.39 -6.00 3.48
CA THR A 465 2.82 -5.40 2.28
C THR A 465 3.36 -3.98 2.06
N TRP A 466 3.46 -3.17 3.12
CA TRP A 466 4.03 -1.82 3.06
C TRP A 466 5.52 -1.82 2.69
N LEU A 467 6.27 -2.82 3.17
CA LEU A 467 7.65 -3.11 2.79
C LEU A 467 7.76 -3.76 1.39
N LEU A 468 6.67 -3.94 0.65
CA LEU A 468 6.70 -4.54 -0.69
C LEU A 468 7.42 -5.90 -0.73
N LEU A 469 7.27 -6.71 0.30
CA LEU A 469 8.02 -7.96 0.34
C LEU A 469 7.51 -8.89 -0.77
N PRO A 470 8.40 -9.63 -1.44
CA PRO A 470 8.03 -10.48 -2.57
C PRO A 470 6.91 -11.47 -2.27
N GLN A 471 6.90 -12.05 -1.06
CA GLN A 471 5.82 -12.96 -0.62
C GLN A 471 4.44 -12.29 -0.52
N ARG A 472 4.35 -10.96 -0.61
CA ARG A 472 3.09 -10.18 -0.60
C ARG A 472 2.75 -9.54 -1.94
N TRP A 473 3.56 -9.69 -2.99
CA TRP A 473 3.31 -9.05 -4.28
C TRP A 473 1.97 -9.42 -4.93
N TYR A 474 1.43 -10.61 -4.63
CA TYR A 474 0.10 -11.01 -5.10
C TYR A 474 -1.02 -10.06 -4.63
N ARG A 475 -0.83 -9.34 -3.51
CA ARG A 475 -1.78 -8.34 -3.02
C ARG A 475 -1.85 -7.12 -3.93
N PHE A 476 -0.87 -6.96 -4.83
CA PHE A 476 -0.69 -5.83 -5.75
C PHE A 476 -1.25 -6.03 -7.16
N ARG A 477 -1.82 -7.20 -7.43
CA ARG A 477 -2.25 -7.58 -8.78
C ARG A 477 -3.34 -6.64 -9.32
N ALA A 478 -3.15 -6.17 -10.55
CA ALA A 478 -4.07 -5.30 -11.29
C ALA A 478 -4.32 -3.92 -10.64
N MET A 479 -3.28 -3.31 -10.05
CA MET A 479 -3.38 -2.03 -9.35
C MET A 479 -2.41 -0.99 -9.91
N HIS A 480 -2.77 0.30 -9.78
CA HIS A 480 -2.10 1.44 -10.41
C HIS A 480 -1.33 2.30 -9.40
N GLY A 481 -0.18 2.85 -9.80
CA GLY A 481 0.66 3.77 -9.03
C GLY A 481 2.13 3.37 -8.98
N MET A 482 3.03 4.25 -8.54
CA MET A 482 4.46 4.20 -8.88
C MET A 482 5.22 2.87 -8.62
N THR A 483 4.83 2.09 -7.62
CA THR A 483 5.42 0.75 -7.34
C THR A 483 4.56 -0.39 -7.87
N TRP A 484 3.25 -0.16 -7.92
CA TRP A 484 2.28 -1.11 -8.44
C TRP A 484 2.42 -1.24 -9.95
N ASP A 485 2.65 -0.13 -10.63
CA ASP A 485 2.95 -0.05 -12.04
C ASP A 485 4.21 -0.87 -12.37
N ALA A 486 5.21 -0.90 -11.48
CA ALA A 486 6.39 -1.73 -11.68
C ALA A 486 6.02 -3.22 -11.62
N LEU A 487 5.26 -3.66 -10.61
CA LEU A 487 4.78 -5.05 -10.51
C LEU A 487 3.83 -5.43 -11.65
N ASP A 488 2.95 -4.53 -12.06
CA ASP A 488 2.01 -4.73 -13.17
C ASP A 488 2.74 -4.79 -14.52
N ARG A 489 3.78 -3.97 -14.73
CA ARG A 489 4.71 -4.08 -15.87
C ARG A 489 5.34 -5.48 -15.93
N LEU A 490 5.88 -5.97 -14.81
CA LEU A 490 6.50 -7.29 -14.76
C LEU A 490 5.49 -8.41 -15.05
N ASN A 491 4.28 -8.28 -14.52
CA ASN A 491 3.16 -9.16 -14.82
C ASN A 491 2.76 -9.12 -16.30
N GLY A 492 2.63 -7.92 -16.88
CA GLY A 492 2.30 -7.71 -18.30
C GLY A 492 3.35 -8.25 -19.26
N ARG A 493 4.63 -8.30 -18.84
CA ARG A 493 5.74 -8.92 -19.58
C ARG A 493 5.91 -10.42 -19.31
N GLY A 494 4.96 -11.07 -18.63
CA GLY A 494 4.89 -12.52 -18.50
C GLY A 494 5.79 -13.14 -17.43
N ARG A 495 6.36 -12.36 -16.50
CA ARG A 495 7.22 -12.86 -15.39
C ARG A 495 6.42 -13.45 -14.23
N TYR A 496 5.58 -14.45 -14.52
CA TYR A 496 4.55 -14.96 -13.60
C TYR A 496 5.05 -15.82 -12.42
N SER A 497 6.34 -16.13 -12.30
CA SER A 497 6.83 -17.04 -11.26
C SER A 497 7.94 -16.42 -10.40
N TRP A 498 7.56 -15.48 -9.55
CA TRP A 498 8.38 -15.07 -8.42
C TRP A 498 8.30 -16.17 -7.35
N ARG A 499 8.99 -17.31 -7.56
CA ARG A 499 9.33 -18.21 -6.46
C ARG A 499 10.43 -17.54 -5.64
N VAL A 500 10.08 -16.45 -4.97
CA VAL A 500 11.04 -15.69 -4.18
C VAL A 500 11.08 -16.29 -2.80
N THR A 501 12.29 -16.48 -2.29
CA THR A 501 12.54 -16.79 -0.90
C THR A 501 11.83 -15.76 -0.03
N ILE A 502 11.17 -16.23 1.04
CA ILE A 502 10.51 -15.33 1.99
C ILE A 502 11.55 -14.36 2.53
N ALA A 503 11.37 -13.07 2.25
CA ALA A 503 12.25 -12.04 2.75
C ALA A 503 11.99 -11.87 4.26
N PRO A 504 13.04 -11.79 5.10
CA PRO A 504 12.87 -11.57 6.52
C PRO A 504 12.19 -10.22 6.77
N THR A 505 11.42 -10.13 7.85
CA THR A 505 10.73 -8.91 8.28
C THR A 505 10.84 -8.81 9.77
N PRO A 506 11.14 -7.63 10.34
CA PRO A 506 11.11 -7.49 11.78
C PRO A 506 9.69 -7.72 12.29
N ALA A 507 9.59 -8.44 13.40
CA ALA A 507 8.31 -8.76 14.01
C ALA A 507 7.76 -7.52 14.73
N LEU A 508 6.55 -7.09 14.36
CA LEU A 508 5.85 -6.00 15.05
C LEU A 508 5.47 -6.34 16.49
N PHE A 509 5.33 -7.63 16.83
CA PHE A 509 4.74 -8.05 18.11
C PHE A 509 5.57 -9.12 18.84
N ALA A 510 6.89 -9.02 18.75
CA ALA A 510 7.83 -9.78 19.57
C ALA A 510 8.13 -9.08 20.92
N GLU A 511 8.67 -9.81 21.90
CA GLU A 511 9.03 -9.29 23.23
C GLU A 511 10.05 -8.14 23.14
N ASP A 512 10.97 -8.22 22.18
CA ASP A 512 12.02 -7.25 21.87
C ASP A 512 11.69 -6.40 20.63
N SER A 513 10.41 -6.31 20.25
CA SER A 513 10.03 -5.58 19.05
C SER A 513 10.48 -4.12 19.11
N PRO A 514 11.18 -3.61 18.08
CA PRO A 514 11.60 -2.21 18.03
C PRO A 514 10.43 -1.25 17.76
N PHE A 515 9.23 -1.78 17.51
CA PHE A 515 8.06 -1.00 17.15
C PHE A 515 7.21 -0.67 18.38
N GLY A 516 6.93 0.63 18.56
CA GLY A 516 6.17 1.11 19.71
C GLY A 516 4.74 0.56 19.80
N LEU A 517 4.10 0.30 18.66
CA LEU A 517 2.71 -0.16 18.60
C LEU A 517 2.50 -1.48 19.35
N ALA A 518 3.52 -2.33 19.40
CA ALA A 518 3.49 -3.60 20.12
C ALA A 518 3.12 -3.43 21.60
N ARG A 519 3.66 -2.37 22.22
CA ARG A 519 3.45 -2.04 23.64
C ARG A 519 2.07 -1.47 23.93
N LEU A 520 1.36 -1.03 22.89
CA LEU A 520 0.00 -0.52 22.98
C LEU A 520 -1.06 -1.62 22.75
N ALA A 521 -0.64 -2.80 22.27
CA ALA A 521 -1.55 -3.90 22.01
C ALA A 521 -1.90 -4.67 23.28
N ASP A 522 -3.13 -5.16 23.39
CA ASP A 522 -3.57 -6.08 24.44
C ASP A 522 -4.16 -7.35 23.83
N PHE A 523 -3.30 -8.27 23.42
CA PHE A 523 -3.74 -9.51 22.77
C PHE A 523 -4.59 -10.41 23.69
N ALA A 524 -4.50 -10.27 25.01
CA ALA A 524 -5.36 -11.00 25.92
C ALA A 524 -6.80 -10.47 25.86
N GLU A 525 -6.98 -9.14 25.86
CA GLU A 525 -8.29 -8.52 25.65
C GLU A 525 -8.83 -8.80 24.24
N LEU A 526 -8.00 -8.69 23.19
CA LEU A 526 -8.45 -8.94 21.81
C LEU A 526 -8.94 -10.38 21.61
N LYS A 527 -8.28 -11.36 22.22
CA LYS A 527 -8.75 -12.76 22.21
C LYS A 527 -10.11 -12.92 22.88
N ARG A 528 -10.39 -12.12 23.93
CA ARG A 528 -11.71 -12.08 24.57
C ARG A 528 -12.78 -11.38 23.71
N LEU A 529 -12.44 -10.67 22.65
CA LEU A 529 -13.46 -10.12 21.74
C LEU A 529 -14.00 -11.17 20.75
N ARG A 530 -13.64 -12.45 20.92
CA ARG A 530 -14.02 -13.56 20.03
C ARG A 530 -14.67 -14.71 20.82
N GLY A 531 -15.34 -15.61 20.10
CA GLY A 531 -15.92 -16.84 20.65
C GLY A 531 -16.92 -16.57 21.78
N ASP A 532 -16.67 -17.17 22.95
CA ASP A 532 -17.55 -17.12 24.12
C ASP A 532 -17.86 -15.70 24.65
N ASN A 533 -17.07 -14.71 24.24
CA ASN A 533 -17.21 -13.32 24.66
C ASN A 533 -17.44 -12.37 23.46
N GLY A 534 -17.75 -12.92 22.28
CA GLY A 534 -18.08 -12.15 21.08
C GLY A 534 -19.29 -11.24 21.27
N VAL A 535 -19.33 -10.12 20.55
CA VAL A 535 -20.40 -9.12 20.70
C VAL A 535 -21.78 -9.68 20.34
N VAL A 536 -21.85 -10.57 19.35
CA VAL A 536 -23.10 -11.22 18.93
C VAL A 536 -23.68 -12.04 20.07
N ARG A 537 -22.84 -12.84 20.73
CA ARG A 537 -23.24 -13.68 21.86
C ARG A 537 -23.67 -12.81 23.03
N ARG A 538 -22.86 -11.83 23.42
CA ARG A 538 -23.16 -10.93 24.54
C ARG A 538 -24.49 -10.21 24.38
N ILE A 539 -24.76 -9.66 23.19
CA ILE A 539 -26.05 -9.02 22.89
C ILE A 539 -27.19 -10.04 22.97
N SER A 540 -26.99 -11.25 22.42
CA SER A 540 -28.00 -12.30 22.40
C SER A 540 -28.34 -12.81 23.80
N GLU A 541 -27.34 -13.04 24.65
CA GLU A 541 -27.50 -13.45 26.05
C GLU A 541 -28.12 -12.36 26.93
N THR A 542 -28.06 -11.09 26.50
CA THR A 542 -28.74 -10.00 27.20
C THR A 542 -30.20 -9.87 26.76
N LEU A 543 -30.45 -9.87 25.45
CA LEU A 543 -31.78 -9.61 24.88
C LEU A 543 -32.73 -10.80 24.99
N LEU A 544 -32.24 -12.03 24.78
CA LEU A 544 -33.09 -13.21 24.76
C LEU A 544 -33.73 -13.52 26.13
N PRO A 545 -32.99 -13.57 27.25
CA PRO A 545 -33.59 -13.83 28.57
C PRO A 545 -34.55 -12.72 28.99
N TRP A 546 -34.21 -11.46 28.71
CA TRP A 546 -35.10 -10.33 28.96
C TRP A 546 -36.41 -10.48 28.17
N ALA A 547 -36.31 -10.71 26.86
CA ALA A 547 -37.49 -10.85 26.01
C ALA A 547 -38.34 -12.06 26.42
N GLU A 548 -37.71 -13.14 26.88
CA GLU A 548 -38.42 -14.31 27.39
C GLU A 548 -39.19 -14.02 28.68
N ALA A 549 -38.59 -13.27 29.62
CA ALA A 549 -39.20 -12.88 30.88
C ALA A 549 -40.35 -11.88 30.68
N GLU A 550 -40.22 -10.96 29.73
CA GLU A 550 -41.22 -9.96 29.34
C GLU A 550 -42.36 -10.55 28.50
N SER A 551 -42.19 -11.75 27.93
CA SER A 551 -43.24 -12.41 27.14
C SER A 551 -43.69 -13.76 27.70
N SER A 552 -43.41 -14.04 28.97
CA SER A 552 -43.62 -15.36 29.59
C SER A 552 -45.10 -15.77 29.72
N ASN A 553 -46.03 -14.82 29.71
CA ASN A 553 -47.47 -15.09 29.80
C ASN A 553 -48.31 -14.15 28.91
N ALA A 554 -49.62 -14.40 28.80
CA ALA A 554 -50.52 -13.62 27.93
C ALA A 554 -50.64 -12.14 28.36
N VAL A 555 -50.69 -11.85 29.67
CA VAL A 555 -50.84 -10.48 30.19
C VAL A 555 -49.60 -9.65 29.84
N LYS A 556 -48.39 -10.17 30.12
CA LYS A 556 -47.16 -9.46 29.78
C LYS A 556 -47.03 -9.25 28.27
N ARG A 557 -47.40 -10.25 27.46
CA ARG A 557 -47.43 -10.13 25.99
C ARG A 557 -48.38 -9.06 25.46
N LEU A 558 -49.42 -8.66 26.20
CA LEU A 558 -50.30 -7.57 25.77
C LEU A 558 -49.84 -6.20 26.30
N PHE A 559 -49.29 -6.13 27.52
CA PHE A 559 -49.12 -4.86 28.23
C PHE A 559 -47.66 -4.41 28.40
N LEU A 560 -46.68 -5.30 28.29
CA LEU A 560 -45.25 -4.98 28.48
C LEU A 560 -44.54 -4.93 27.12
N HIS A 561 -44.54 -3.75 26.52
CA HIS A 561 -43.79 -3.41 25.29
C HIS A 561 -43.74 -4.52 24.22
N PRO A 562 -44.91 -4.98 23.69
CA PRO A 562 -44.97 -6.14 22.80
C PRO A 562 -44.11 -6.00 21.54
N ASP A 563 -44.14 -4.83 20.91
CA ASP A 563 -43.34 -4.55 19.71
C ASP A 563 -41.83 -4.55 20.00
N LEU A 564 -41.42 -4.00 21.15
CA LEU A 564 -40.02 -3.94 21.55
C LEU A 564 -39.46 -5.34 21.86
N THR A 565 -40.27 -6.17 22.50
CA THR A 565 -39.94 -7.56 22.81
C THR A 565 -39.82 -8.41 21.54
N ALA A 566 -40.78 -8.26 20.62
CA ALA A 566 -40.74 -8.91 19.31
C ALA A 566 -39.53 -8.44 18.48
N GLU A 567 -39.21 -7.14 18.53
CA GLU A 567 -38.01 -6.61 17.87
C GLU A 567 -36.74 -7.23 18.46
N ALA A 568 -36.58 -7.26 19.77
CA ALA A 568 -35.38 -7.80 20.41
C ALA A 568 -35.12 -9.25 19.97
N LEU A 569 -36.15 -10.10 19.95
CA LEU A 569 -36.05 -11.47 19.43
C LEU A 569 -35.65 -11.51 17.95
N TYR A 570 -36.24 -10.65 17.11
CA TYR A 570 -35.85 -10.52 15.71
C TYR A 570 -34.38 -10.10 15.54
N ARG A 571 -33.89 -9.17 16.36
CA ARG A 571 -32.51 -8.69 16.30
C ARG A 571 -31.53 -9.79 16.68
N VAL A 572 -31.83 -10.63 17.67
CA VAL A 572 -31.03 -11.82 18.01
C VAL A 572 -30.94 -12.77 16.80
N VAL A 573 -32.07 -13.05 16.14
CA VAL A 573 -32.08 -13.86 14.91
C VAL A 573 -31.21 -13.24 13.82
N ARG A 574 -31.30 -11.92 13.64
CA ARG A 574 -30.54 -11.20 12.59
C ARG A 574 -29.04 -11.18 12.87
N LEU A 575 -28.62 -10.98 14.12
CA LEU A 575 -27.20 -10.97 14.49
C LEU A 575 -26.54 -12.31 14.19
N ALA A 576 -27.22 -13.43 14.52
CA ALA A 576 -26.71 -14.77 14.26
C ALA A 576 -26.49 -15.09 12.77
N ARG A 577 -27.27 -14.49 11.87
CA ARG A 577 -27.06 -14.63 10.41
C ARG A 577 -25.74 -14.05 9.92
N HIS A 578 -25.17 -13.12 10.68
CA HIS A 578 -23.92 -12.43 10.38
C HIS A 578 -22.82 -12.75 11.41
N ALA A 579 -23.05 -13.75 12.27
CA ALA A 579 -22.05 -14.24 13.19
C ALA A 579 -20.92 -14.93 12.42
N ASP A 580 -19.73 -14.96 13.02
CA ASP A 580 -18.61 -15.73 12.50
C ASP A 580 -19.00 -17.23 12.48
N PRO A 581 -18.74 -17.98 11.39
CA PRO A 581 -18.99 -19.42 11.34
C PRO A 581 -18.38 -20.22 12.49
N GLU A 582 -17.33 -19.72 13.13
CA GLU A 582 -16.69 -20.34 14.30
C GLU A 582 -17.54 -20.26 15.60
N MET A 583 -18.68 -19.55 15.59
CA MET A 583 -19.58 -19.37 16.75
C MET A 583 -20.74 -20.39 16.76
N ASP A 584 -20.41 -21.67 16.91
CA ASP A 584 -21.38 -22.78 16.88
C ASP A 584 -22.53 -22.64 17.90
N ASP A 585 -22.27 -21.95 19.02
CA ASP A 585 -23.16 -21.75 20.16
C ASP A 585 -24.20 -20.62 19.96
N VAL A 586 -23.97 -19.70 19.01
CA VAL A 586 -24.92 -18.62 18.68
C VAL A 586 -26.15 -19.16 17.95
N THR A 587 -25.98 -20.23 17.17
CA THR A 587 -27.05 -20.89 16.42
C THR A 587 -28.21 -21.35 17.32
N PRO A 588 -27.96 -22.08 18.43
CA PRO A 588 -28.98 -22.40 19.43
C PRO A 588 -29.74 -21.19 20.00
N LEU A 589 -29.03 -20.11 20.37
CA LEU A 589 -29.66 -18.90 20.93
C LEU A 589 -30.63 -18.26 19.93
N ALA A 590 -30.20 -18.16 18.68
CA ALA A 590 -30.99 -17.55 17.62
C ALA A 590 -32.15 -18.43 17.17
N ARG A 591 -32.00 -19.76 17.14
CA ARG A 591 -33.11 -20.70 16.93
C ARG A 591 -34.16 -20.57 18.04
N ARG A 592 -33.74 -20.46 19.30
CA ARG A 592 -34.66 -20.21 20.43
C ARG A 592 -35.38 -18.87 20.26
N ALA A 593 -34.67 -17.80 19.90
CA ALA A 593 -35.26 -16.50 19.63
C ALA A 593 -36.28 -16.54 18.49
N PHE A 594 -35.97 -17.24 17.39
CA PHE A 594 -36.86 -17.45 16.26
C PHE A 594 -38.16 -18.14 16.65
N VAL A 595 -38.07 -19.23 17.42
CA VAL A 595 -39.25 -19.97 17.91
C VAL A 595 -40.09 -19.10 18.82
N LEU A 596 -39.47 -18.36 19.76
CA LEU A 596 -40.19 -17.46 20.65
C LEU A 596 -40.90 -16.34 19.88
N LEU A 597 -40.24 -15.75 18.88
CA LEU A 597 -40.81 -14.71 18.04
C LEU A 597 -42.08 -15.18 17.32
N HIS A 598 -42.01 -16.31 16.61
CA HIS A 598 -43.14 -16.85 15.86
C HIS A 598 -44.27 -17.36 16.75
N ARG A 599 -43.93 -17.97 17.90
CA ARG A 599 -44.93 -18.51 18.82
C ARG A 599 -45.64 -17.43 19.63
N ARG A 600 -44.92 -16.41 20.10
CA ARG A 600 -45.46 -15.40 21.03
C ARG A 600 -46.00 -14.18 20.31
N PHE A 601 -45.51 -13.88 19.09
CA PHE A 601 -45.85 -12.70 18.31
C PHE A 601 -46.12 -13.02 16.83
N PRO A 602 -47.00 -13.98 16.49
CA PRO A 602 -47.17 -14.48 15.12
C PRO A 602 -47.58 -13.41 14.10
N HIS A 603 -48.25 -12.34 14.55
CA HIS A 603 -48.76 -11.27 13.69
C HIS A 603 -47.89 -10.00 13.70
N SER A 604 -46.78 -9.98 14.42
CA SER A 604 -45.90 -8.80 14.47
C SER A 604 -45.23 -8.55 13.11
N GLU A 605 -44.87 -7.30 12.84
CA GLU A 605 -44.03 -6.97 11.68
C GLU A 605 -42.67 -7.68 11.73
N TRP A 606 -42.10 -7.84 12.93
CA TRP A 606 -40.81 -8.48 13.14
C TRP A 606 -40.81 -9.96 12.74
N THR A 607 -41.90 -10.69 13.03
CA THR A 607 -42.13 -12.05 12.54
C THR A 607 -42.21 -12.08 11.02
N ARG A 608 -42.93 -11.13 10.41
CA ARG A 608 -42.99 -11.01 8.94
C ARG A 608 -41.63 -10.70 8.28
N ARG A 609 -40.71 -10.05 9.00
CA ARG A 609 -39.33 -9.78 8.55
C ARG A 609 -38.38 -10.97 8.77
N ALA A 610 -38.65 -11.84 9.74
CA ALA A 610 -37.91 -13.07 9.98
C ALA A 610 -38.64 -14.32 9.48
N ARG A 611 -39.09 -14.36 8.22
CA ARG A 611 -39.90 -15.47 7.68
C ARG A 611 -39.21 -16.83 7.72
N THR A 612 -37.89 -16.86 7.61
CA THR A 612 -37.10 -18.08 7.52
C THR A 612 -35.96 -18.07 8.54
N TRP A 613 -35.67 -19.25 9.08
CA TRP A 613 -34.42 -19.49 9.79
C TRP A 613 -33.30 -19.73 8.75
N ARG A 614 -32.13 -19.13 9.00
CA ARG A 614 -30.88 -19.39 8.27
C ARG A 614 -29.74 -19.21 9.26
N GLY A 615 -29.02 -20.28 9.58
CA GLY A 615 -27.76 -20.21 10.33
C GLY A 615 -26.61 -19.67 9.47
N PRO A 616 -25.46 -19.30 10.09
CA PRO A 616 -24.27 -18.82 9.38
C PRO A 616 -23.64 -19.86 8.42
N LEU A 617 -23.97 -21.15 8.57
CA LEU A 617 -23.47 -22.27 7.75
C LEU A 617 -24.55 -22.97 6.89
N GLU A 618 -25.82 -22.54 6.96
CA GLU A 618 -26.89 -23.16 6.18
C GLU A 618 -26.96 -22.52 4.77
N THR A 619 -26.02 -22.88 3.90
CA THR A 619 -26.17 -22.69 2.44
C THR A 619 -27.04 -23.81 1.89
N ASP A 620 -28.24 -23.46 1.42
CA ASP A 620 -29.24 -24.34 0.80
C ASP A 620 -29.67 -25.57 1.61
N CYS A 621 -30.71 -25.39 2.43
CA CYS A 621 -31.66 -26.47 2.69
C CYS A 621 -33.04 -26.03 2.20
N GLY A 622 -33.47 -26.67 1.11
CA GLY A 622 -34.76 -26.48 0.49
C GLY A 622 -35.91 -26.69 1.48
N CYS A 623 -36.59 -25.60 1.81
CA CYS A 623 -37.96 -25.63 2.27
C CYS A 623 -38.81 -25.00 1.15
N ARG A 624 -39.21 -25.82 0.17
CA ARG A 624 -40.48 -25.56 -0.52
C ARG A 624 -41.58 -25.94 0.48
N ASN A 625 -42.55 -25.04 0.64
CA ASN A 625 -43.76 -25.25 1.44
C ASN A 625 -44.45 -26.58 1.11
#